data_AF-A0A8J6P9Z0-F1
#
_entry.id   AF-A0A8J6P9Z0-F1
#
_cell.length_a   1.000
_cell.length_b   1.000
_cell.length_c   1.000
_cell.angle_alpha   90.00
_cell.angle_beta   90.00
_cell.angle_gamma   90.00
#
_symmetry.space_group_name_H-M   'P 1'
#
loop_
_entity.id
_entity.type
_entity.pdbx_description
1 polymer ?
#
loop_
_entity_poly.entity_id
_entity_poly.type
_entity_poly.pdbx_seq_one_letter_code
_entity_poly.pdbx_strand_id
1 'polypeptide(L)'
;MVNSRAKIILYLSYIIILAGLLLGFIFSISLNDIIYLLLVGLSSIVVGVLLMGFSEIIELLQKIYDQKTNISLTETVSSGSTEITDTGSKNNEIE
;
A
#
# COMPACT_ATOMS: atom_id res chain seq x y z
N MET A 1 -5.83 -4.63 -8.86
CA MET A 1 -6.43 -4.93 -7.54
C MET A 1 -5.45 -4.45 -6.47
N VAL A 2 -5.61 -3.20 -6.03
CA VAL A 2 -4.52 -2.39 -5.45
C VAL A 2 -4.28 -2.74 -3.98
N ASN A 3 -3.13 -3.36 -3.71
CA ASN A 3 -2.37 -3.35 -2.45
C ASN A 3 -3.14 -3.63 -1.15
N SER A 4 -3.63 -4.86 -0.98
CA SER A 4 -4.28 -5.32 0.26
C SER A 4 -3.41 -5.20 1.51
N ARG A 5 -2.07 -5.25 1.39
CA ARG A 5 -1.17 -5.38 2.56
C ARG A 5 -1.04 -4.08 3.36
N ALA A 6 -0.89 -2.93 2.70
CA ALA A 6 -0.83 -1.65 3.40
C ALA A 6 -2.16 -1.37 4.13
N LYS A 7 -3.29 -1.59 3.46
CA LYS A 7 -4.63 -1.42 4.05
C LYS A 7 -4.83 -2.28 5.31
N ILE A 8 -4.31 -3.50 5.36
CA ILE A 8 -4.40 -4.34 6.56
C ILE A 8 -3.70 -3.70 7.76
N ILE A 9 -2.50 -3.14 7.57
CA ILE A 9 -1.75 -2.46 8.62
C ILE A 9 -2.48 -1.20 9.09
N LEU A 10 -3.08 -0.47 8.14
CA LEU A 10 -3.92 0.68 8.46
C LEU A 10 -5.12 0.28 9.34
N TYR A 11 -5.87 -0.76 8.97
CA TYR A 11 -6.98 -1.26 9.80
C TYR A 11 -6.50 -1.73 11.18
N LEU A 12 -5.35 -2.39 11.25
CA LEU A 12 -4.76 -2.83 12.51
C LEU A 12 -4.40 -1.66 13.42
N SER A 13 -3.90 -0.55 12.86
CA SER A 13 -3.60 0.65 13.65
C SER A 13 -4.84 1.22 14.34
N TYR A 14 -5.96 1.32 13.63
CA TYR A 14 -7.23 1.78 14.22
C TYR A 14 -7.71 0.85 15.35
N ILE A 15 -7.57 -0.46 15.17
CA ILE A 15 -7.94 -1.44 16.20
C ILE A 15 -7.07 -1.25 17.44
N ILE A 16 -5.75 -1.04 17.28
CA ILE A 16 -4.83 -0.83 18.41
C ILE A 16 -5.18 0.45 19.17
N ILE A 17 -5.47 1.54 18.47
CA ILE A 17 -5.86 2.80 19.10
C ILE A 17 -7.14 2.61 19.92
N LEU A 18 -8.17 2.02 19.30
CA LEU A 18 -9.47 1.83 19.95
C LEU A 18 -9.38 0.87 21.14
N ALA A 19 -8.68 -0.26 20.97
CA ALA A 19 -8.48 -1.23 22.04
C ALA A 19 -7.67 -0.63 23.20
N GLY A 20 -6.59 0.10 22.91
CA GLY A 20 -5.78 0.72 23.96
C GLY A 20 -6.51 1.82 24.73
N LEU A 21 -7.35 2.62 24.06
CA LEU A 21 -8.23 3.58 24.74
C LEU A 21 -9.25 2.89 25.65
N LEU A 22 -9.89 1.82 25.16
CA LEU A 22 -10.83 1.03 25.95
C LEU A 22 -10.15 0.40 27.17
N LEU A 23 -9.01 -0.25 26.97
CA LEU A 23 -8.21 -0.85 28.05
C LEU A 23 -7.75 0.21 29.06
N GLY A 24 -7.23 1.34 28.59
CA GLY A 24 -6.82 2.45 29.46
C GLY A 24 -7.98 2.99 30.29
N PHE A 25 -9.16 3.11 29.70
CA PHE A 25 -10.38 3.52 30.40
C PHE A 25 -10.84 2.50 31.45
N ILE A 26 -10.87 1.22 31.09
CA ILE A 26 -11.22 0.12 32.00
C ILE A 26 -10.27 0.08 33.20
N PHE A 27 -8.96 0.18 32.96
CA PHE A 27 -7.96 0.21 34.04
C PHE A 27 -8.10 1.45 34.92
N SER A 28 -8.35 2.62 34.32
CA SER A 28 -8.51 3.86 35.08
C SER A 28 -9.70 3.80 36.04
N ILE A 29 -10.82 3.23 35.61
CA ILE A 29 -11.97 2.99 36.49
C ILE A 29 -11.67 1.91 37.53
N SER A 30 -11.07 0.79 37.11
CA SER A 30 -10.81 -0.36 37.99
C SER A 30 -9.81 -0.06 39.11
N LEU A 31 -8.82 0.79 38.84
CA LEU A 31 -7.77 1.15 39.79
C LEU A 31 -7.97 2.55 40.40
N ASN A 32 -9.02 3.26 39.97
CA ASN A 32 -9.36 4.63 40.38
C ASN A 32 -8.18 5.60 40.25
N ASP A 33 -7.42 5.46 39.17
CA ASP A 33 -6.25 6.30 38.88
C ASP A 33 -6.24 6.68 37.39
N ILE A 34 -6.24 7.99 37.14
CA ILE A 34 -6.26 8.58 35.79
C ILE A 34 -4.94 8.35 35.04
N ILE A 35 -3.84 8.07 35.76
CA ILE A 35 -2.53 7.84 35.18
C ILE A 35 -2.57 6.65 34.23
N TYR A 36 -3.36 5.60 34.50
CA TYR A 36 -3.47 4.46 33.60
C TYR A 36 -4.15 4.80 32.27
N LEU A 37 -5.13 5.71 32.26
CA LEU A 37 -5.73 6.20 31.02
C LEU A 37 -4.71 6.97 30.18
N LEU A 38 -3.93 7.84 30.83
CA LEU A 38 -2.84 8.56 30.17
C LEU A 38 -1.74 7.61 29.68
N LEU A 39 -1.28 6.68 30.52
CA LEU A 39 -0.18 5.80 30.18
C LEU A 39 -0.56 4.83 29.05
N VAL A 40 -1.67 4.10 29.21
CA VAL A 40 -2.11 3.07 28.26
C VAL A 40 -2.79 3.68 27.04
N GLY A 41 -3.67 4.67 27.25
CA GLY A 41 -4.39 5.33 26.16
C GLY A 41 -3.50 6.21 25.29
N LEU A 42 -2.60 7.00 25.88
CA LEU A 42 -1.70 7.85 25.09
C LEU A 42 -0.63 6.99 24.37
N SER A 43 -0.09 5.95 25.03
CA SER A 43 0.87 5.05 24.37
C SER A 43 0.24 4.29 23.20
N SER A 44 -1.01 3.86 23.30
CA SER A 44 -1.69 3.20 22.18
C SER A 44 -1.93 4.14 21.01
N ILE A 45 -2.22 5.42 21.27
CA ILE A 45 -2.31 6.45 20.22
C ILE A 45 -0.96 6.60 19.51
N VAL A 46 0.13 6.75 20.26
CA VAL A 46 1.49 6.89 19.68
C VAL A 46 1.83 5.68 18.82
N VAL A 47 1.65 4.46 19.34
CA VAL A 47 1.93 3.21 18.60
C VAL A 47 1.02 3.09 17.37
N GLY A 48 -0.26 3.43 17.49
CA GLY A 48 -1.20 3.41 16.39
C GLY A 48 -0.83 4.37 15.27
N VAL A 49 -0.49 5.62 15.60
CA VAL A 49 -0.05 6.62 14.62
C VAL A 49 1.24 6.19 13.92
N LEU A 50 2.18 5.59 14.65
CA LEU A 50 3.40 5.04 14.04
C LEU A 50 3.08 3.93 13.02
N LEU A 51 2.18 3.00 13.37
CA LEU A 51 1.74 1.95 12.46
C LEU A 51 1.00 2.50 11.23
N MET A 52 0.19 3.53 11.42
CA MET A 52 -0.47 4.25 10.32
C MET A 52 0.57 4.87 9.38
N GLY A 53 1.60 5.53 9.91
CA GLY A 53 2.71 6.06 9.11
C GLY A 53 3.47 4.95 8.35
N PHE A 54 3.72 3.82 9.00
CA PHE A 54 4.34 2.67 8.32
C PHE A 54 3.46 2.10 7.19
N SER A 55 2.14 2.09 7.35
CA SER A 55 1.22 1.68 6.28
C SER A 55 1.38 2.55 5.03
N GLU A 56 1.46 3.88 5.19
CA GLU A 56 1.66 4.81 4.07
C GLU A 56 3.00 4.59 3.38
N ILE A 57 4.07 4.39 4.15
CA ILE A 57 5.40 4.09 3.62
C ILE A 57 5.37 2.79 2.81
N ILE A 58 4.72 1.74 3.32
CA ILE A 58 4.59 0.46 2.62
C ILE A 58 3.78 0.61 1.34
N GLU A 59 2.73 1.42 1.33
CA GLU A 59 1.95 1.70 0.12
C GLU A 59 2.80 2.41 -0.94
N LEU A 60 3.60 3.39 -0.53
CA LEU A 60 4.55 4.09 -1.39
C LEU A 60 5.59 3.13 -1.98
N LEU A 61 6.19 2.26 -1.15
CA LEU A 61 7.16 1.27 -1.61
C LEU A 61 6.54 0.28 -2.61
N GLN A 62 5.30 -0.18 -2.37
CA GLN A 62 4.60 -1.05 -3.30
C GLN A 62 4.34 -0.36 -4.64
N LYS A 63 3.91 0.91 -4.63
CA LYS A 63 3.75 1.69 -5.86
C LYS A 63 5.05 1.80 -6.66
N ILE A 64 6.18 2.08 -5.99
CA ILE A 64 7.50 2.17 -6.63
C ILE A 64 7.91 0.82 -7.23
N TYR A 65 7.71 -0.27 -6.49
CA TYR A 65 8.04 -1.62 -6.95
C TYR A 65 7.21 -2.05 -8.17
N ASP A 66 5.90 -1.79 -8.14
CA ASP A 66 4.98 -2.13 -9.22
C ASP A 66 5.28 -1.32 -10.49
N GLN A 67 5.67 -0.05 -10.34
CA GLN A 67 6.08 0.82 -11.44
C GLN A 67 7.38 0.31 -12.09
N LYS A 68 8.38 -0.07 -11.29
CA LYS A 68 9.65 -0.62 -11.79
C LYS A 68 9.46 -1.96 -12.52
N THR A 69 8.50 -2.76 -12.08
CA THR A 69 8.13 -4.02 -12.73
C THR A 69 7.43 -3.79 -14.07
N ASN A 70 6.48 -2.84 -14.15
CA ASN A 70 5.75 -2.56 -15.40
C ASN A 70 6.63 -1.95 -16.51
N ILE A 71 7.65 -1.16 -16.15
CA ILE A 71 8.61 -0.62 -17.12
C ILE A 71 9.40 -1.76 -17.80
N SER A 72 9.80 -2.77 -17.03
CA SER A 72 10.53 -3.94 -17.56
C SER A 72 9.69 -4.79 -18.54
N LEU A 73 8.37 -4.90 -18.31
CA LEU A 73 7.47 -5.62 -19.23
C LEU A 73 7.24 -4.85 -20.54
N THR A 74 7.22 -3.52 -20.50
CA THR A 74 6.97 -2.69 -21.69
C THR A 74 8.17 -2.69 -22.64
N GLU A 75 9.39 -2.70 -22.12
CA GLU A 75 10.61 -2.84 -22.94
C GLU A 75 10.71 -4.22 -23.61
N THR A 76 10.27 -5.29 -22.92
CA THR A 76 10.32 -6.65 -23.50
C THR A 76 9.32 -6.83 -24.64
N VAL A 77 8.16 -6.16 -24.61
CA VAL A 77 7.17 -6.21 -25.71
C VAL A 77 7.55 -5.28 -26.87
N SER A 78 8.20 -4.13 -26.59
CA SER A 78 8.66 -3.21 -27.64
C SER A 78 9.84 -3.76 -28.44
N SER A 79 10.66 -4.66 -27.87
CA SER A 79 11.78 -5.30 -28.56
C SER A 79 11.43 -6.63 -29.25
N GLY A 80 10.17 -7.07 -29.17
CA GLY A 80 9.69 -8.33 -29.77
C GLY A 80 8.91 -8.19 -31.08
N SER A 81 8.73 -6.97 -31.61
CA SER A 81 8.01 -6.74 -32.87
C SER A 81 8.92 -6.06 -33.90
N THR A 82 9.82 -6.84 -34.48
CA THR A 82 10.47 -6.49 -35.75
C THR A 82 10.74 -7.77 -36.53
N GLU A 83 9.69 -8.35 -37.12
CA GLU A 83 9.83 -9.33 -38.19
C GLU A 83 9.08 -8.82 -39.43
N ILE A 84 9.83 -8.00 -40.17
CA ILE A 84 9.94 -7.91 -41.64
C ILE A 84 8.82 -8.60 -42.44
N THR A 85 8.02 -7.80 -43.14
CA THR A 85 7.65 -8.12 -44.53
C THR A 85 7.60 -6.82 -45.35
N ASP A 86 8.77 -6.37 -45.79
CA ASP A 86 8.88 -5.56 -46.98
C ASP A 86 9.20 -6.50 -48.15
N THR A 87 8.34 -6.53 -49.16
CA THR A 87 8.71 -6.57 -50.58
C THR A 87 7.47 -6.78 -51.45
N GLY A 88 7.27 -5.91 -52.44
CA GLY A 88 6.59 -6.33 -53.67
C GLY A 88 5.56 -5.39 -54.29
N SER A 89 5.96 -4.14 -54.58
CA SER A 89 5.38 -3.31 -55.64
C SER A 89 5.10 -4.11 -56.93
N LYS A 90 3.87 -3.98 -57.47
CA LYS A 90 3.64 -3.74 -58.90
C LYS A 90 2.19 -3.30 -59.17
N ASN A 91 2.05 -2.03 -59.54
CA ASN A 91 0.96 -1.52 -60.37
C ASN A 91 0.83 -2.36 -61.65
N ASN A 92 -0.39 -2.66 -62.11
CA ASN A 92 -0.79 -2.33 -63.47
C ASN A 92 -2.30 -2.45 -63.70
N GLU A 93 -2.75 -1.53 -64.55
CA GLU A 93 -4.07 -1.30 -65.14
C GLU A 93 -4.57 -2.46 -66.04
N ILE A 94 -5.80 -2.27 -66.56
CA ILE A 94 -6.46 -2.91 -67.74
C ILE A 94 -7.20 -4.22 -67.37
N GLU A 95 -8.49 -4.48 -67.66
CA GLU A 95 -9.55 -3.91 -68.51
C GLU A 95 -10.92 -4.25 -67.91
#